data_AF-M0R1J2-F1
#
_entry.id   AF-M0R1J2-F1
#
_cell.length_a   1.000
_cell.length_b   1.000
_cell.length_c   1.000
_cell.angle_alpha   90.00
_cell.angle_beta   90.00
_cell.angle_gamma   90.00
#
_symmetry.space_group_name_H-M   'P 1'
#
loop_
_entity.id
_entity.type
_entity.pdbx_description
1 polymer ?
#
loop_
_entity_poly.entity_id
_entity_poly.type
_entity_poly.pdbx_seq_one_letter_code
_entity_poly.pdbx_strand_id
1 'polypeptide(L)'
;MAAVAGSGAAAAPSSLLLVVGSEFGSPGLLTYVLEELERGQRSLHHRGDNLETLVLLNPSDKSLYDELRNLLLDPASHKLLVLAGPCLEETGELLLQTGGFSPHHFLQVLKDREIRDILATTPPPVQPPILTITCPTFGDWAQLAPAVPGLQGALRLQLRLNPPAQLPNSEGLCEFLEYVAESLEPPS
;
A
#
# COMPACT_ATOMS: atom_id res chain seq x y z
N MET A 1 26.15 -26.29 27.21
CA MET A 1 25.89 -24.86 26.92
C MET A 1 26.68 -24.47 25.69
N ALA A 2 26.01 -24.29 24.56
CA ALA A 2 26.59 -23.66 23.38
C ALA A 2 25.62 -22.55 22.97
N ALA A 3 26.06 -21.30 23.11
CA ALA A 3 25.31 -20.14 22.66
C ALA A 3 25.30 -20.14 21.13
N VAL A 4 24.12 -20.29 20.53
CA VAL A 4 23.92 -20.03 19.11
C VAL A 4 23.88 -18.52 18.97
N ALA A 5 24.96 -17.94 18.45
CA ALA A 5 24.99 -16.55 18.03
C ALA A 5 23.97 -16.38 16.90
N GLY A 6 22.85 -15.73 17.19
CA GLY A 6 21.93 -15.24 16.17
C GLY A 6 22.69 -14.25 15.29
N SER A 7 22.95 -14.64 14.05
CA SER A 7 23.42 -13.75 12.99
C SER A 7 22.36 -12.67 12.82
N GLY A 8 22.60 -11.49 13.40
CA GLY A 8 21.84 -10.27 13.12
C GLY A 8 22.09 -9.87 11.67
N ALA A 9 21.36 -10.48 10.75
CA ALA A 9 21.22 -9.93 9.41
C ALA A 9 20.55 -8.57 9.59
N ALA A 10 21.25 -7.49 9.22
CA ALA A 10 20.63 -6.18 9.14
C ALA A 10 19.39 -6.31 8.25
N ALA A 11 18.23 -5.90 8.77
CA ALA A 11 16.99 -5.97 8.01
C ALA A 11 17.15 -5.14 6.73
N ALA A 12 16.79 -5.71 5.58
CA ALA A 12 16.89 -5.00 4.32
C ALA A 12 16.00 -3.74 4.35
N PRO A 13 16.47 -2.59 3.81
CA PRO A 13 15.70 -1.36 3.83
C PRO A 13 14.36 -1.59 3.12
N SER A 14 13.29 -1.15 3.77
CA SER A 14 11.90 -1.35 3.34
C SER A 14 11.15 -0.02 3.31
N SER A 15 10.25 0.15 2.35
CA SER A 15 9.38 1.32 2.24
C SER A 15 7.92 0.88 2.20
N LEU A 16 7.08 1.50 3.03
CA LEU A 16 5.65 1.24 3.15
C LEU A 16 4.86 2.50 2.80
N LEU A 17 3.92 2.37 1.88
CA LEU A 17 2.88 3.34 1.59
C LEU A 17 1.52 2.73 1.92
N LEU A 18 0.86 3.24 2.96
CA LEU A 18 -0.53 2.91 3.30
C LEU A 18 -1.43 4.03 2.82
N VAL A 19 -2.44 3.68 2.03
CA VAL A 19 -3.41 4.60 1.45
C VAL A 19 -4.77 4.26 2.04
N VAL A 20 -5.35 5.20 2.76
CA VAL A 20 -6.67 5.06 3.38
C VAL A 20 -7.65 6.01 2.68
N GLY A 21 -8.53 5.43 1.86
CA GLY A 21 -9.63 6.13 1.19
C GLY A 21 -10.75 6.51 2.16
N SER A 22 -11.70 7.33 1.71
CA SER A 22 -12.89 7.72 2.50
C SER A 22 -14.15 7.83 1.64
N GLU A 23 -15.32 7.74 2.30
CA GLU A 23 -16.61 7.80 1.65
C GLU A 23 -17.00 9.24 1.26
N PHE A 24 -17.57 9.37 0.06
CA PHE A 24 -18.15 10.63 -0.41
C PHE A 24 -19.47 10.87 0.34
N GLY A 25 -19.42 11.66 1.41
CA GLY A 25 -20.56 12.35 2.03
C GLY A 25 -21.87 11.56 2.15
N SER A 26 -22.02 10.78 3.22
CA SER A 26 -23.32 10.44 3.80
C SER A 26 -23.24 10.55 5.33
N PRO A 27 -24.16 11.27 6.00
CA PRO A 27 -24.10 11.42 7.45
C PRO A 27 -24.72 10.17 8.11
N GLY A 28 -23.86 9.29 8.63
CA GLY A 28 -24.28 8.14 9.42
C GLY A 28 -23.19 7.69 10.38
N LEU A 29 -23.50 7.74 11.69
CA LEU A 29 -22.91 7.17 12.92
C LEU A 29 -21.40 6.85 13.07
N LEU A 30 -20.53 7.21 12.12
CA LEU A 30 -19.07 7.28 12.30
C LEU A 30 -18.61 8.70 12.67
N THR A 31 -19.49 9.53 13.24
CA THR A 31 -19.26 10.96 13.48
C THR A 31 -17.99 11.25 14.30
N TYR A 32 -17.51 10.32 15.14
CA TYR A 32 -16.31 10.55 15.95
C TYR A 32 -14.97 10.24 15.23
N VAL A 33 -14.99 9.38 14.20
CA VAL A 33 -13.82 9.17 13.31
C VAL A 33 -13.91 10.09 12.10
N LEU A 34 -15.15 10.41 11.67
CA LEU A 34 -15.45 11.31 10.56
C LEU A 34 -15.25 12.79 10.89
N GLU A 35 -15.50 13.29 12.11
CA GLU A 35 -15.23 14.71 12.44
C GLU A 35 -13.73 15.06 12.32
N GLU A 36 -12.84 14.09 12.53
CA GLU A 36 -11.42 14.30 12.24
C GLU A 36 -11.12 14.16 10.73
N LEU A 37 -11.80 13.27 10.01
CA LEU A 37 -11.67 13.05 8.56
C LEU A 37 -12.35 14.13 7.67
N GLU A 38 -13.23 14.95 8.24
CA GLU A 38 -13.83 16.14 7.63
C GLU A 38 -12.79 17.26 7.36
N ARG A 39 -11.52 17.11 7.81
CA ARG A 39 -10.46 18.13 7.71
C ARG A 39 -9.59 18.10 6.44
N GLY A 40 -9.89 17.28 5.45
CA GLY A 40 -9.12 17.18 4.20
C GLY A 40 -7.95 16.20 4.27
N GLN A 41 -7.13 16.15 3.20
CA GLN A 41 -5.99 15.22 3.08
C GLN A 41 -4.99 15.36 4.23
N ARG A 42 -4.58 14.23 4.81
CA ARG A 42 -3.54 14.15 5.85
C ARG A 42 -2.50 13.10 5.52
N SER A 43 -1.30 13.27 6.05
CA SER A 43 -0.21 12.31 5.89
C SER A 43 0.54 12.11 7.20
N LEU A 44 0.87 10.85 7.52
CA LEU A 44 1.78 10.49 8.61
C LEU A 44 3.03 9.89 7.99
N HIS A 45 4.18 10.47 8.29
CA HIS A 45 5.46 9.99 7.79
C HIS A 45 6.37 9.60 8.94
N HIS A 46 6.94 8.42 8.85
CA HIS A 46 7.92 7.89 9.78
C HIS A 46 9.11 7.38 9.00
N ARG A 47 10.32 7.80 9.37
CA ARG A 47 11.56 7.35 8.74
C ARG A 47 12.51 6.84 9.81
N GLY A 48 12.72 5.53 9.84
CA GLY A 48 13.73 4.86 10.66
C GLY A 48 14.90 4.36 9.81
N ASP A 49 15.83 3.67 10.46
CA ASP A 49 17.07 3.19 9.81
C ASP A 49 16.81 2.13 8.73
N ASN A 50 15.79 1.28 8.93
CA ASN A 50 15.48 0.15 8.05
C ASN A 50 14.06 0.21 7.45
N LEU A 51 13.20 1.11 7.92
CA LEU A 51 11.81 1.22 7.50
C LEU A 51 11.41 2.68 7.34
N GLU A 52 10.94 3.01 6.15
CA GLU A 52 10.23 4.24 5.87
C GLU A 52 8.74 3.93 5.69
N THR A 53 7.89 4.66 6.38
CA THR A 53 6.44 4.47 6.38
C THR A 53 5.75 5.79 6.10
N LEU A 54 4.92 5.81 5.07
CA LEU A 54 4.02 6.91 4.75
C LEU A 54 2.58 6.41 4.78
N VAL A 55 1.73 7.08 5.55
CA VAL A 55 0.29 6.84 5.60
C VAL A 55 -0.43 8.05 5.03
N LEU A 56 -1.21 7.86 3.97
CA LEU A 56 -2.07 8.88 3.38
C LEU A 56 -3.51 8.64 3.82
N LEU A 57 -4.11 9.63 4.47
CA LEU A 57 -5.50 9.61 4.89
C LEU A 57 -6.31 10.56 4.02
N ASN A 58 -7.34 10.00 3.36
CA ASN A 58 -8.18 10.71 2.40
C ASN A 58 -7.35 11.50 1.34
N PRO A 59 -6.44 10.86 0.60
CA PRO A 59 -5.63 11.57 -0.38
C PRO A 59 -6.44 12.01 -1.60
N SER A 60 -5.96 13.06 -2.26
CA SER A 60 -6.35 13.37 -3.65
C SER A 60 -5.67 12.43 -4.65
N ASP A 61 -6.27 12.27 -5.82
CA ASP A 61 -5.71 11.55 -6.97
C ASP A 61 -4.27 11.98 -7.29
N LYS A 62 -4.03 13.30 -7.31
CA LYS A 62 -2.70 13.87 -7.54
C LYS A 62 -1.70 13.47 -6.45
N SER A 63 -2.07 13.63 -5.18
CA SER A 63 -1.16 13.31 -4.08
C SER A 63 -0.79 11.83 -4.02
N LEU A 64 -1.76 10.96 -4.29
CA LEU A 64 -1.51 9.52 -4.34
C LEU A 64 -0.57 9.18 -5.49
N TYR A 65 -0.74 9.81 -6.65
CA TYR A 65 0.16 9.63 -7.78
C TYR A 65 1.60 10.05 -7.42
N ASP A 66 1.78 11.22 -6.81
CA ASP A 66 3.09 11.74 -6.42
C ASP A 66 3.80 10.81 -5.42
N GLU A 67 3.08 10.31 -4.42
CA GLU A 67 3.66 9.41 -3.42
C GLU A 67 3.88 7.98 -3.94
N LEU A 68 3.04 7.50 -4.85
CA LEU A 68 3.27 6.23 -5.53
C LEU A 68 4.52 6.31 -6.41
N ARG A 69 4.72 7.43 -7.09
CA ARG A 69 5.94 7.71 -7.85
C ARG A 69 7.17 7.72 -6.93
N ASN A 70 7.09 8.40 -5.79
CA ASN A 70 8.18 8.41 -4.79
C ASN A 70 8.49 6.98 -4.30
N LEU A 71 7.46 6.20 -3.99
CA LEU A 71 7.62 4.79 -3.58
C LEU A 71 8.32 3.96 -4.66
N LEU A 72 8.00 4.15 -5.94
CA LEU A 72 8.63 3.40 -7.04
C LEU A 72 10.10 3.77 -7.24
N LEU A 73 10.45 5.04 -7.05
CA LEU A 73 11.80 5.56 -7.26
C LEU A 73 12.72 5.41 -6.04
N ASP A 74 12.16 5.12 -4.88
CA ASP A 74 12.91 4.90 -3.65
C ASP A 74 13.92 3.71 -3.80
N PRO A 75 15.09 3.73 -3.15
CA PRO A 75 16.09 2.67 -3.26
C PRO A 75 15.80 1.39 -2.45
N ALA A 76 14.73 1.32 -1.65
CA ALA A 76 14.44 0.16 -0.81
C ALA A 76 14.24 -1.11 -1.65
N SER A 77 14.77 -2.24 -1.14
CA SER A 77 14.65 -3.55 -1.80
C SER A 77 13.25 -4.14 -1.64
N HIS A 78 12.54 -3.76 -0.58
CA HIS A 78 11.16 -4.19 -0.33
C HIS A 78 10.25 -2.98 -0.23
N LYS A 79 9.21 -2.97 -1.06
CA LYS A 79 8.22 -1.90 -1.15
C LYS A 79 6.86 -2.50 -0.91
N LEU A 80 6.05 -1.86 -0.08
CA LEU A 80 4.70 -2.31 0.23
C LEU A 80 3.73 -1.16 -0.02
N LEU A 81 2.75 -1.39 -0.88
CA LEU A 81 1.59 -0.51 -1.08
C LEU A 81 0.36 -1.20 -0.50
N VAL A 82 -0.32 -0.54 0.42
CA VAL A 82 -1.58 -1.05 0.98
C VAL A 82 -2.70 -0.07 0.64
N LEU A 83 -3.69 -0.54 -0.10
CA LEU A 83 -4.92 0.19 -0.41
C LEU A 83 -6.00 -0.28 0.56
N ALA A 84 -6.46 0.61 1.43
CA ALA A 84 -7.48 0.35 2.44
C ALA A 84 -8.55 1.43 2.38
N GLY A 85 -9.80 1.06 2.70
CA GLY A 85 -10.92 1.99 2.72
C GLY A 85 -12.05 1.59 1.77
N PRO A 86 -13.11 2.41 1.68
CA PRO A 86 -14.29 2.10 0.90
C PRO A 86 -13.95 2.03 -0.59
N CYS A 87 -14.44 0.98 -1.24
CA CYS A 87 -14.22 0.73 -2.66
C CYS A 87 -15.56 0.62 -3.37
N LEU A 88 -15.64 1.06 -4.63
CA LEU A 88 -16.80 0.84 -5.47
C LEU A 88 -17.01 -0.66 -5.69
N GLU A 89 -18.23 -1.16 -5.45
CA GLU A 89 -18.52 -2.60 -5.51
C GLU A 89 -18.30 -3.20 -6.90
N GLU A 90 -18.63 -2.46 -7.96
CA GLU A 90 -18.53 -2.95 -9.34
C GLU A 90 -17.08 -3.04 -9.85
N THR A 91 -16.29 -1.99 -9.60
CA THR A 91 -14.94 -1.84 -10.18
C THR A 91 -13.83 -2.18 -9.17
N GLY A 92 -14.12 -2.15 -7.87
CA GLY A 92 -13.13 -2.21 -6.80
C GLY A 92 -12.29 -0.93 -6.66
N GLU A 93 -12.67 0.16 -7.32
CA GLU A 93 -11.96 1.43 -7.25
C GLU A 93 -12.02 2.02 -5.83
N LEU A 94 -10.86 2.36 -5.27
CA LEU A 94 -10.76 2.96 -3.94
C LEU A 94 -11.27 4.40 -3.98
N LEU A 95 -12.19 4.76 -3.09
CA LEU A 95 -12.74 6.12 -3.02
C LEU A 95 -11.73 7.08 -2.36
N LEU A 96 -11.44 8.17 -3.06
CA LEU A 96 -10.50 9.20 -2.64
C LEU A 96 -11.23 10.51 -2.32
N GLN A 97 -10.50 11.50 -1.81
CA GLN A 97 -11.04 12.85 -1.60
C GLN A 97 -11.55 13.45 -2.92
N THR A 98 -10.84 13.18 -4.01
CA THR A 98 -11.14 13.64 -5.36
C THR A 98 -11.16 12.45 -6.32
N GLY A 99 -12.34 11.86 -6.53
CA GLY A 99 -12.52 10.74 -7.46
C GLY A 99 -12.15 9.39 -6.85
N GLY A 100 -11.48 8.55 -7.62
CA GLY A 100 -11.15 7.19 -7.23
C GLY A 100 -9.80 6.69 -7.76
N PHE A 101 -9.30 5.64 -7.14
CA PHE A 101 -8.07 4.96 -7.55
C PHE A 101 -8.35 3.53 -8.01
N SER A 102 -8.34 3.36 -9.32
CA SER A 102 -8.60 2.09 -10.01
C SER A 102 -7.28 1.37 -10.36
N PRO A 103 -7.34 0.08 -10.75
CA PRO A 103 -6.16 -0.61 -11.26
C PRO A 103 -5.61 0.05 -12.53
N HIS A 104 -6.45 0.72 -13.32
CA HIS A 104 -6.01 1.46 -14.50
C HIS A 104 -5.13 2.66 -14.13
N HIS A 105 -5.51 3.43 -13.09
CA HIS A 105 -4.68 4.51 -12.57
C HIS A 105 -3.32 3.97 -12.09
N PHE A 106 -3.33 2.85 -11.36
CA PHE A 106 -2.11 2.18 -10.93
C PHE A 106 -1.21 1.75 -12.10
N LEU A 107 -1.78 1.11 -13.12
CA LEU A 107 -1.05 0.69 -14.32
C LEU A 107 -0.48 1.87 -15.12
N GLN A 108 -1.15 3.03 -15.12
CA GLN A 108 -0.64 4.23 -15.77
C GLN A 108 0.63 4.74 -15.07
N VAL A 109 0.65 4.78 -13.74
CA VAL A 109 1.85 5.17 -12.98
C VAL A 109 3.01 4.22 -13.28
N LEU A 110 2.76 2.91 -13.31
CA LEU A 110 3.78 1.92 -13.67
C LEU A 110 4.30 2.04 -15.11
N LYS A 111 3.49 2.58 -16.02
CA LYS A 111 3.88 2.79 -17.43
C LYS A 111 4.44 4.19 -17.67
N ASP A 112 4.50 5.01 -16.63
CA ASP A 112 4.96 6.38 -16.74
C ASP A 112 6.38 6.45 -17.30
N ARG A 113 6.54 7.24 -18.36
CA ARG A 113 7.80 7.35 -19.07
C ARG A 113 8.89 7.94 -18.18
N GLU A 114 8.57 8.95 -17.38
CA GLU A 114 9.54 9.64 -16.53
C GLU A 114 10.08 8.69 -15.45
N ILE A 115 9.20 7.90 -14.84
CA ILE A 115 9.59 6.87 -13.86
C ILE A 115 10.51 5.83 -14.53
N ARG A 116 10.14 5.36 -15.72
CA ARG A 116 10.94 4.37 -16.46
C ARG A 116 12.29 4.91 -16.89
N ASP A 117 12.35 6.16 -17.35
CA ASP A 117 13.59 6.81 -17.79
C ASP A 117 14.55 6.97 -16.59
N ILE A 118 14.04 7.40 -15.42
CA ILE A 118 14.84 7.48 -14.18
C ILE A 118 15.37 6.10 -13.78
N LEU A 119 14.50 5.07 -13.70
CA LEU A 119 14.89 3.70 -13.37
C LEU A 119 15.88 3.07 -14.38
N ALA A 120 15.85 3.52 -15.64
CA ALA A 120 16.80 3.10 -16.67
C ALA A 120 18.18 3.74 -16.47
N THR A 121 18.25 4.98 -15.99
CA THR A 121 19.52 5.65 -15.67
C THR A 121 20.15 5.17 -14.36
N THR A 122 19.35 4.64 -13.44
CA THR A 122 19.84 4.08 -12.18
C THR A 122 20.55 2.73 -12.40
N PRO A 123 21.71 2.49 -11.76
CA PRO A 123 22.41 1.21 -11.86
C PRO A 123 21.50 0.04 -11.48
N PRO A 124 21.56 -1.11 -12.21
CA PRO A 124 20.85 -2.32 -11.81
C PRO A 124 21.16 -2.68 -10.36
N PRO A 125 20.16 -2.88 -9.49
CA PRO A 125 20.40 -3.56 -8.23
C PRO A 125 20.76 -5.03 -8.48
N VAL A 126 21.53 -5.63 -7.56
CA VAL A 126 21.95 -7.04 -7.65
C VAL A 126 20.75 -7.99 -7.69
N GLN A 127 19.67 -7.61 -7.01
CA GLN A 127 18.37 -8.28 -7.04
C GLN A 127 17.29 -7.26 -7.39
N PRO A 128 16.27 -7.63 -8.17
CA PRO A 128 15.16 -6.74 -8.47
C PRO A 128 14.39 -6.41 -7.17
N PRO A 129 14.07 -5.13 -6.91
CA PRO A 129 13.26 -4.76 -5.76
C PRO A 129 11.87 -5.40 -5.86
N ILE A 130 11.28 -5.73 -4.73
CA ILE A 130 9.96 -6.36 -4.64
C ILE A 130 8.95 -5.28 -4.28
N LEU A 131 7.97 -5.04 -5.16
CA LEU A 131 6.76 -4.27 -4.85
C LEU A 131 5.63 -5.24 -4.51
N THR A 132 5.23 -5.25 -3.26
CA THR A 132 4.04 -5.95 -2.78
C THR A 132 2.87 -4.98 -2.73
N ILE A 133 1.71 -5.41 -3.22
CA ILE A 133 0.49 -4.61 -3.19
C ILE A 133 -0.60 -5.40 -2.49
N THR A 134 -1.19 -4.78 -1.47
CA THR A 134 -2.46 -5.21 -0.88
C THR A 134 -3.55 -4.32 -1.46
N CYS A 135 -4.43 -4.92 -2.26
CA CYS A 135 -5.52 -4.22 -2.96
C CYS A 135 -6.80 -5.07 -2.91
N PRO A 136 -7.97 -4.49 -3.27
CA PRO A 136 -9.21 -5.25 -3.37
C PRO A 136 -9.05 -6.53 -4.19
N THR A 137 -9.64 -7.63 -3.73
CA THR A 137 -9.57 -8.95 -4.38
C THR A 137 -10.73 -9.19 -5.36
N PHE A 138 -11.52 -8.16 -5.65
CA PHE A 138 -12.69 -8.19 -6.51
C PHE A 138 -12.62 -7.07 -7.56
N GLY A 139 -13.63 -6.99 -8.43
CA GLY A 139 -13.71 -5.98 -9.49
C GLY A 139 -12.55 -6.08 -10.48
N ASP A 140 -12.10 -4.92 -10.97
CA ASP A 140 -11.02 -4.83 -11.96
C ASP A 140 -9.64 -5.17 -11.35
N TRP A 141 -9.48 -5.07 -10.03
CA TRP A 141 -8.24 -5.45 -9.34
C TRP A 141 -7.95 -6.96 -9.43
N ALA A 142 -9.00 -7.79 -9.40
CA ALA A 142 -8.87 -9.23 -9.60
C ALA A 142 -8.33 -9.58 -11.00
N GLN A 143 -8.53 -8.70 -11.99
CA GLN A 143 -8.09 -8.88 -13.36
C GLN A 143 -6.67 -8.34 -13.62
N LEU A 144 -5.98 -7.83 -12.60
CA LEU A 144 -4.64 -7.24 -12.74
C LEU A 144 -3.54 -8.31 -12.92
N ALA A 145 -3.73 -9.52 -12.40
CA ALA A 145 -2.70 -10.57 -12.38
C ALA A 145 -2.10 -10.92 -13.76
N PRO A 146 -2.86 -11.01 -14.86
CA PRO A 146 -2.30 -11.25 -16.20
C PRO A 146 -1.42 -10.12 -16.73
N ALA A 147 -1.62 -8.87 -16.28
CA ALA A 147 -0.82 -7.71 -16.71
C ALA A 147 0.53 -7.63 -16.00
N VAL A 148 0.68 -8.31 -14.85
CA VAL A 148 1.88 -8.26 -13.99
C VAL A 148 3.18 -8.62 -14.73
N PRO A 149 3.28 -9.73 -15.50
CA PRO A 149 4.55 -10.12 -16.12
C PRO A 149 5.08 -9.08 -17.12
N GLY A 150 4.20 -8.41 -17.85
CA GLY A 150 4.58 -7.37 -18.82
C GLY A 150 5.17 -6.11 -18.18
N LEU A 151 4.83 -5.85 -16.92
CA LEU A 151 5.29 -4.68 -16.17
C LEU A 151 6.63 -4.92 -15.47
N GLN A 152 6.86 -6.14 -14.97
CA GLN A 152 8.08 -6.49 -14.24
C GLN A 152 9.34 -6.31 -15.11
N GLY A 153 9.27 -6.69 -16.40
CA GLY A 153 10.38 -6.51 -17.33
C GLY A 153 10.70 -5.03 -17.61
N ALA A 154 9.68 -4.17 -17.70
CA ALA A 154 9.85 -2.75 -18.01
C ALA A 154 10.35 -1.93 -16.83
N LEU A 155 10.02 -2.34 -15.60
CA LEU A 155 10.33 -1.63 -14.36
C LEU A 155 11.49 -2.25 -13.56
N ARG A 156 12.04 -3.39 -14.01
CA ARG A 156 13.14 -4.12 -13.36
C ARG A 156 12.83 -4.47 -11.89
N LEU A 157 11.54 -4.65 -11.58
CA LEU A 157 11.03 -4.95 -10.24
C LEU A 157 10.19 -6.23 -10.27
N GLN A 158 10.11 -6.91 -9.13
CA GLN A 158 9.20 -8.03 -8.93
C GLN A 158 7.89 -7.51 -8.30
N LEU A 159 6.76 -7.73 -8.96
CA LEU A 159 5.45 -7.30 -8.47
C LEU A 159 4.69 -8.49 -7.86
N ARG A 160 4.20 -8.34 -6.63
CA ARG A 160 3.39 -9.33 -5.90
C ARG A 160 2.05 -8.70 -5.53
N LEU A 161 0.96 -9.35 -5.93
CA LEU A 161 -0.40 -8.91 -5.60
C LEU A 161 -0.95 -9.80 -4.49
N ASN A 162 -1.49 -9.19 -3.43
CA ASN A 162 -2.20 -9.84 -2.34
C ASN A 162 -1.54 -11.16 -1.89
N PRO A 163 -0.26 -11.16 -1.47
CA PRO A 163 0.35 -12.37 -0.96
C PRO A 163 -0.43 -12.88 0.26
N PRO A 164 -0.50 -14.20 0.47
CA PRO A 164 -1.18 -14.75 1.64
C PRO A 164 -0.56 -14.17 2.91
N ALA A 165 -1.41 -13.69 3.81
CA ALA A 165 -0.97 -13.16 5.09
C ALA A 165 -0.22 -14.26 5.85
N GLN A 166 1.08 -14.05 6.07
CA GLN A 166 1.85 -14.83 7.01
C GLN A 166 1.72 -14.14 8.35
N LEU A 167 0.66 -14.48 9.09
CA LEU A 167 0.51 -14.01 10.46
C LEU A 167 1.69 -14.57 11.26
N PRO A 168 2.48 -13.73 11.94
CA PRO A 168 3.40 -14.24 12.94
C PRO A 168 2.56 -14.99 13.99
N ASN A 169 3.06 -16.14 14.48
CA ASN A 169 2.41 -16.89 15.54
C ASN A 169 2.51 -16.12 16.87
N SER A 170 1.80 -15.00 17.00
CA SER A 170 1.73 -14.18 18.20
C SER A 170 0.29 -14.09 18.67
N GLU A 171 0.00 -14.80 19.75
CA GLU A 171 -1.31 -14.83 20.43
C GLU A 171 -1.83 -13.41 20.69
N GLY A 172 -0.99 -12.51 21.21
CA GLY A 172 -1.39 -11.13 21.48
C GLY A 172 -1.75 -10.29 20.24
N LEU A 173 -1.24 -10.62 19.05
CA LEU A 173 -1.67 -9.96 17.81
C LEU A 173 -3.05 -10.47 17.40
N CYS A 174 -3.30 -11.77 17.54
CA CYS A 174 -4.62 -12.36 17.27
C CYS A 174 -5.67 -11.77 18.21
N GLU A 175 -5.39 -11.71 19.51
CA GLU A 175 -6.29 -11.10 20.51
C GLU A 175 -6.58 -9.62 20.19
N PHE A 176 -5.55 -8.85 19.78
CA PHE A 176 -5.75 -7.46 19.37
C PHE A 176 -6.63 -7.34 18.13
N LEU A 177 -6.42 -8.19 17.12
CA LEU A 177 -7.23 -8.20 15.89
C LEU A 177 -8.68 -8.59 16.17
N GLU A 178 -8.90 -9.57 17.04
CA GLU A 178 -10.24 -9.98 17.50
C GLU A 178 -10.94 -8.83 18.23
N TYR A 179 -10.25 -8.17 19.17
CA TYR A 179 -10.78 -6.99 19.86
C TYR A 179 -11.17 -5.85 18.90
N VAL A 180 -10.31 -5.56 17.92
CA VAL A 180 -10.60 -4.54 16.91
C VAL A 180 -11.80 -4.95 16.06
N ALA A 181 -11.90 -6.21 15.66
CA ALA A 181 -13.02 -6.72 14.86
C ALA A 181 -14.36 -6.58 15.61
N GLU A 182 -14.41 -6.98 16.89
CA GLU A 182 -15.60 -6.80 17.74
C GLU A 182 -15.98 -5.32 17.88
N SER A 183 -15.00 -4.42 17.93
CA SER A 183 -15.22 -2.98 18.05
C SER A 183 -15.74 -2.33 16.76
N LEU A 184 -15.61 -3.00 15.61
CA LEU A 184 -16.04 -2.54 14.30
C LEU A 184 -17.45 -3.05 13.92
N GLU A 185 -18.06 -3.91 14.73
CA GLU A 185 -19.44 -4.35 14.52
C GLU A 185 -20.40 -3.18 14.77
N PRO A 186 -21.34 -2.88 13.85
CA PRO A 186 -22.30 -1.81 14.05
C PRO A 186 -23.19 -2.14 15.26
N PRO A 187 -23.55 -1.14 16.09
CA PRO A 187 -24.50 -1.36 17.17
C PRO A 187 -25.84 -1.83 16.58
N SER A 188 -26.36 -2.92 17.14
CA SER A 188 -27.59 -3.60 16.70
C SER A 188 -28.86 -2.84 17.08
#